data_AF-A0A6J4XYM1-F1
#
_entry.id   AF-A0A6J4XYM1-F1
#
_cell.length_a   1.000
_cell.length_b   1.000
_cell.length_c   1.000
_cell.angle_alpha   90.00
_cell.angle_beta   90.00
_cell.angle_gamma   90.00
#
_symmetry.space_group_name_H-M   'P 1'
#
loop_
_entity.id
_entity.type
_entity.pdbx_description
1 polymer ?
#
loop_
_entity_poly.entity_id
_entity_poly.type
_entity_poly.pdbx_seq_one_letter_code
_entity_poly.pdbx_strand_id
1 'polypeptide(L)'
;MAKDSARIDPAKVKADARFDIKWVLVTNTKLPTERVAVKYKELWRVERVFRDVKSLLETRPIYHQKDANIAGHVFCSFLALVLRKELDQRLGANEQQLEWSDIKQDTKPSNK
;
A
#
# COMPACT_ATOMS: atom_id res chain seq x y z
N MET A 1 40.37 -13.72 20.19
CA MET A 1 38.92 -13.60 19.93
C MET A 1 38.72 -13.82 18.43
N ALA A 2 38.43 -15.05 18.01
CA ALA A 2 38.37 -15.41 16.59
C ALA A 2 37.08 -14.87 15.95
N LYS A 3 37.24 -14.24 14.79
CA LYS A 3 36.22 -13.56 13.99
C LYS A 3 35.22 -14.58 13.45
N ASP A 4 33.95 -14.45 13.79
CA ASP A 4 32.88 -15.35 13.33
C ASP A 4 32.84 -15.39 11.80
N SER A 5 33.32 -16.49 11.22
CA SER A 5 33.24 -16.72 9.79
C SER A 5 31.83 -17.19 9.47
N ALA A 6 31.02 -16.33 8.84
CA ALA A 6 29.75 -16.76 8.25
C ALA A 6 30.03 -17.89 7.25
N ARG A 7 29.43 -19.06 7.45
CA ARG A 7 29.50 -20.21 6.54
C ARG A 7 28.15 -20.39 5.84
N ILE A 8 28.19 -20.73 4.56
CA ILE A 8 26.99 -21.04 3.78
C ILE A 8 26.54 -22.46 4.13
N ASP A 9 25.26 -22.61 4.44
CA ASP A 9 24.62 -23.92 4.62
C ASP A 9 24.13 -24.46 3.27
N PRO A 10 24.80 -25.47 2.68
CA PRO A 10 24.42 -26.01 1.37
C PRO A 10 23.05 -26.70 1.37
N ALA A 11 22.59 -27.21 2.52
CA ALA A 11 21.25 -27.80 2.61
C ALA A 11 20.16 -26.73 2.50
N LYS A 12 20.37 -25.57 3.14
CA LYS A 12 19.47 -24.41 3.03
C LYS A 12 19.44 -23.86 1.60
N VAL A 13 20.59 -23.74 0.95
CA VAL A 13 20.67 -23.31 -0.46
C VAL A 13 19.87 -24.25 -1.38
N LYS A 14 20.01 -25.56 -1.20
CA LYS A 14 19.26 -26.55 -2.00
C LYS A 14 17.75 -26.46 -1.76
N ALA A 15 17.31 -26.16 -0.53
CA ALA A 15 15.91 -25.99 -0.20
C ALA A 15 15.32 -24.69 -0.79
N ASP A 16 16.10 -23.61 -0.85
CA ASP A 16 15.66 -22.31 -1.34
C ASP A 16 15.59 -22.24 -2.87
N ALA A 17 16.37 -23.08 -3.59
CA ALA A 17 16.37 -23.15 -5.06
C ALA A 17 14.96 -23.38 -5.68
N ARG A 18 14.03 -24.00 -4.94
CA ARG A 18 12.64 -24.19 -5.40
C ARG A 18 11.84 -22.89 -5.58
N PHE A 19 12.34 -21.81 -5.00
CA PHE A 19 11.75 -20.47 -5.03
C PHE A 19 12.43 -19.54 -6.05
N ASP A 20 13.44 -20.02 -6.78
CA ASP A 20 14.10 -19.24 -7.80
C ASP A 20 13.10 -18.75 -8.85
N ILE A 21 13.21 -17.47 -9.20
CA ILE A 21 12.34 -16.77 -10.17
C ILE A 21 10.87 -16.66 -9.69
N LYS A 22 10.53 -17.16 -8.49
CA LYS A 22 9.19 -17.03 -7.90
C LYS A 22 9.12 -15.88 -6.92
N TRP A 23 8.03 -15.14 -6.99
CA TRP A 23 7.67 -14.17 -5.97
C TRP A 23 6.87 -14.88 -4.87
N VAL A 24 7.49 -15.07 -3.70
CA VAL A 24 6.91 -15.81 -2.58
C VAL A 24 6.47 -14.84 -1.49
N LEU A 25 5.20 -14.93 -1.08
CA LEU A 25 4.66 -14.17 0.04
C LEU A 25 4.79 -15.00 1.32
N VAL A 26 5.57 -14.50 2.27
CA VAL A 26 5.69 -15.07 3.62
C VAL A 26 4.87 -14.21 4.57
N THR A 27 4.00 -14.84 5.36
CA THR A 27 3.11 -14.14 6.28
C THR A 27 2.92 -14.94 7.57
N ASN A 28 2.68 -14.25 8.68
CA ASN A 28 2.27 -14.83 9.96
C ASN A 28 0.73 -14.82 10.14
N THR A 29 -0.03 -14.39 9.12
CA THR A 29 -1.49 -14.35 9.19
C THR A 29 -2.09 -15.76 9.14
N LYS A 30 -3.30 -15.91 9.69
CA LYS A 30 -4.10 -17.14 9.59
C LYS A 30 -5.02 -17.15 8.36
N LEU A 31 -4.83 -16.20 7.44
CA LEU A 31 -5.67 -16.09 6.25
C LEU A 31 -5.33 -17.20 5.25
N PRO A 32 -6.33 -17.67 4.48
CA PRO A 32 -6.09 -18.55 3.34
C PRO A 32 -5.12 -17.91 2.32
N THR A 33 -4.30 -18.72 1.68
CA THR A 33 -3.24 -18.26 0.76
C THR A 33 -3.76 -17.36 -0.36
N GLU A 34 -4.92 -17.69 -0.93
CA GLU A 34 -5.56 -16.87 -1.97
C GLU A 34 -5.96 -15.48 -1.44
N ARG A 35 -6.46 -15.41 -0.20
CA ARG A 35 -6.82 -14.13 0.42
C ARG A 35 -5.57 -13.31 0.76
N VAL A 36 -4.48 -13.95 1.19
CA VAL A 36 -3.20 -13.29 1.41
C VAL A 36 -2.70 -12.65 0.13
N ALA A 37 -2.74 -13.37 -0.99
CA ALA A 37 -2.29 -12.84 -2.28
C ALA A 37 -3.14 -11.64 -2.74
N VAL A 38 -4.46 -11.71 -2.62
CA VAL A 38 -5.36 -10.58 -2.95
C VAL A 38 -5.10 -9.38 -2.04
N LYS A 39 -4.97 -9.60 -0.72
CA LYS A 39 -4.70 -8.54 0.25
C LYS A 39 -3.32 -7.91 0.05
N TYR A 40 -2.31 -8.71 -0.31
CA TYR A 40 -1.00 -8.19 -0.66
C TYR A 40 -1.06 -7.32 -1.91
N LYS A 41 -1.84 -7.72 -2.94
CA LYS A 41 -2.06 -6.88 -4.10
C LYS A 41 -2.71 -5.55 -3.71
N GLU A 42 -3.66 -5.49 -2.78
CA GLU A 42 -4.26 -4.22 -2.33
C GLU A 42 -3.22 -3.18 -1.84
N LEU A 43 -1.99 -3.58 -1.50
CA LEU A 43 -0.90 -2.67 -1.15
C LEU A 43 -0.58 -1.65 -2.27
N TRP A 44 -0.76 -2.00 -3.56
CA TRP A 44 -0.55 -1.05 -4.67
C TRP A 44 -1.48 0.17 -4.56
N ARG A 45 -2.65 0.01 -3.92
CA ARG A 45 -3.62 1.09 -3.70
C ARG A 45 -3.04 2.16 -2.78
N VAL A 46 -2.21 1.75 -1.82
CA VAL A 46 -1.48 2.65 -0.91
C VAL A 46 -0.51 3.52 -1.70
N GLU A 47 0.32 2.90 -2.55
CA GLU A 47 1.25 3.62 -3.42
C GLU A 47 0.55 4.60 -4.36
N ARG A 48 -0.60 4.19 -4.92
CA ARG A 48 -1.42 5.06 -5.75
C ARG A 48 -1.95 6.25 -4.97
N VAL A 49 -2.47 6.07 -3.75
CA VAL A 49 -2.93 7.19 -2.92
C VAL A 49 -1.78 8.15 -2.60
N PHE A 50 -0.60 7.65 -2.24
CA PHE A 50 0.56 8.50 -2.02
C PHE A 50 0.99 9.27 -3.28
N ARG A 51 0.90 8.64 -4.46
CA ARG A 51 1.16 9.28 -5.75
C ARG A 51 0.10 10.35 -6.07
N ASP A 52 -1.17 10.01 -5.89
CA ASP A 52 -2.30 10.90 -6.13
C ASP A 52 -2.21 12.12 -5.21
N VAL A 53 -1.94 11.96 -3.91
CA VAL A 53 -1.76 13.05 -2.94
C VAL A 53 -0.61 13.97 -3.35
N LYS A 54 0.54 13.42 -3.76
CA LYS A 54 1.67 14.21 -4.28
C LYS A 54 1.27 15.01 -5.52
N SER A 55 0.44 14.44 -6.40
CA SER A 55 -0.03 15.12 -7.62
C SER A 55 -1.16 16.13 -7.38
N LEU A 56 -2.10 15.83 -6.48
CA LEU A 56 -3.30 16.62 -6.20
C LEU A 56 -2.98 17.86 -5.37
N LEU A 57 -2.00 17.76 -4.48
CA LEU A 57 -1.64 18.87 -3.62
C LEU A 57 -0.59 19.79 -4.25
N GLU A 58 -0.04 19.47 -5.44
CA GLU A 58 1.16 20.14 -6.00
C GLU A 58 2.27 20.34 -4.95
N THR A 59 2.27 19.51 -3.91
CA THR A 59 3.19 19.66 -2.80
C THR A 59 4.49 19.04 -3.26
N ARG A 60 5.32 19.89 -3.86
CA ARG A 60 6.78 19.69 -3.89
C ARG A 60 7.22 19.08 -2.55
N PRO A 61 8.26 18.23 -2.54
CA PRO A 61 8.62 17.45 -1.35
C PRO A 61 8.60 18.36 -0.11
N ILE A 62 7.57 18.19 0.73
CA ILE A 62 7.52 18.91 2.00
C ILE A 62 8.53 18.17 2.86
N TYR A 63 9.74 18.70 2.94
CA TYR A 63 10.76 18.22 3.86
C TYR A 63 10.27 18.52 5.28
N HIS A 64 9.50 17.59 5.82
CA HIS A 64 9.05 17.64 7.20
C HIS A 64 10.28 17.37 8.08
N GLN A 65 10.78 18.42 8.74
CA GLN A 65 11.96 18.32 9.61
C GLN A 65 11.59 18.00 11.07
N LYS A 66 10.31 18.10 11.43
CA LYS A 66 9.80 17.84 12.79
C LYS A 66 8.89 16.61 12.78
N ASP A 67 9.14 15.69 13.70
CA ASP A 67 8.42 14.42 13.85
C ASP A 67 6.89 14.59 13.93
N ALA A 68 6.42 15.64 14.61
CA ALA A 68 4.99 15.92 14.76
C ALA A 68 4.29 16.15 13.40
N ASN A 69 4.94 16.87 12.49
CA ASN A 69 4.35 17.14 11.18
C ASN A 69 4.42 15.88 10.28
N ILE A 70 5.48 15.06 10.42
CA ILE A 70 5.57 13.76 9.74
C ILE A 70 4.41 12.86 10.18
N ALA A 71 4.19 12.76 11.50
CA ALA A 71 3.11 11.96 12.08
C ALA A 71 1.73 12.46 11.59
N GLY A 72 1.49 13.77 11.59
CA GLY A 72 0.26 14.36 11.05
C GLY A 72 0.02 14.04 9.58
N HIS A 73 1.06 14.13 8.74
CA HIS A 73 0.94 13.81 7.32
C HIS A 73 0.68 12.33 7.06
N VAL A 74 1.38 11.44 7.77
CA VAL A 74 1.15 9.99 7.70
C VAL A 74 -0.27 9.65 8.16
N PHE A 75 -0.75 10.27 9.24
CA PHE A 75 -2.10 10.09 9.73
C PHE A 75 -3.15 10.51 8.70
N CYS A 76 -3.08 11.75 8.19
CA CYS A 76 -4.04 12.24 7.20
C CYS A 76 -4.03 11.40 5.92
N SER A 77 -2.85 10.99 5.44
CA SER A 77 -2.72 10.13 4.26
C SER A 77 -3.34 8.75 4.48
N PHE A 78 -3.10 8.16 5.66
CA PHE A 78 -3.68 6.86 6.02
C PHE A 78 -5.20 6.95 6.21
N LEU A 79 -5.70 8.02 6.84
CA LEU A 79 -7.14 8.27 6.98
C LEU A 79 -7.82 8.39 5.61
N ALA A 80 -7.25 9.17 4.70
CA ALA A 80 -7.77 9.31 3.33
C ALA A 80 -7.81 7.95 2.60
N LEU A 81 -6.80 7.10 2.79
CA LEU A 81 -6.76 5.74 2.25
C LEU A 81 -7.88 4.86 2.82
N VAL A 82 -8.11 4.89 4.12
CA VAL A 82 -9.18 4.11 4.78
C VAL A 82 -10.54 4.53 4.23
N LEU A 83 -10.80 5.84 4.14
CA LEU A 83 -12.06 6.37 3.60
C LEU A 83 -12.25 5.99 2.13
N ARG A 84 -11.20 6.09 1.31
CA ARG A 84 -11.22 5.69 -0.10
C ARG A 84 -11.52 4.19 -0.26
N LYS A 85 -10.89 3.35 0.56
CA LYS A 85 -11.12 1.89 0.54
C LYS A 85 -12.56 1.55 0.91
N GLU A 86 -13.10 2.19 1.95
CA GLU A 86 -14.48 1.99 2.38
C GLU A 86 -15.47 2.42 1.29
N LEU A 87 -15.22 3.56 0.64
CA LEU A 87 -16.06 4.03 -0.46
C LEU A 87 -16.04 3.04 -1.64
N ASP A 88 -14.85 2.60 -2.08
CA ASP A 88 -14.72 1.61 -3.15
C ASP A 88 -15.48 0.31 -2.81
N GLN A 89 -15.43 -0.14 -1.55
CA GLN A 89 -16.13 -1.34 -1.09
C GLN A 89 -17.66 -1.17 -1.15
N ARG A 90 -18.17 -0.01 -0.72
CA ARG A 90 -19.61 0.28 -0.77
C ARG A 90 -20.12 0.44 -2.20
N LEU A 91 -19.38 1.14 -3.06
CA LEU A 91 -19.74 1.29 -4.48
C LEU A 91 -19.73 -0.06 -5.20
N GLY A 92 -18.72 -0.90 -4.94
CA GLY A 92 -18.66 -2.26 -5.48
C GLY A 92 -19.80 -3.16 -5.00
N ALA A 93 -20.26 -3.01 -3.75
CA ALA A 93 -21.42 -3.73 -3.23
C ALA A 93 -22.75 -3.30 -3.89
N ASN A 94 -22.81 -2.07 -4.41
CA ASN A 94 -23.97 -1.52 -5.11
C ASN A 94 -23.88 -1.68 -6.65
N GLU A 95 -22.91 -2.46 -7.16
CA GLU A 95 -22.63 -2.63 -8.61
C GLU A 95 -22.35 -1.32 -9.37
N GLN A 96 -22.01 -0.24 -8.66
CA GLN A 96 -21.70 1.05 -9.27
C GLN A 96 -20.20 1.12 -9.57
N GLN A 97 -19.84 1.00 -10.85
CA GLN A 97 -18.48 1.28 -11.32
C GLN A 97 -18.38 2.76 -11.71
N LEU A 98 -18.16 3.62 -10.72
CA LEU A 98 -17.83 5.02 -10.97
C LEU A 98 -16.32 5.16 -11.13
N GLU A 99 -15.88 5.82 -12.20
CA GLU A 99 -14.48 6.18 -12.37
C GLU A 99 -14.09 7.24 -11.36
N TRP A 100 -12.84 7.18 -10.87
CA TRP A 100 -12.38 8.09 -9.82
C TRP A 100 -12.37 9.57 -10.25
N SER A 101 -12.35 9.84 -11.56
CA SER A 101 -12.52 11.16 -12.14
C SER A 101 -13.91 11.75 -11.87
N ASP A 102 -14.93 10.90 -11.89
CA ASP A 102 -16.34 11.31 -11.88
C ASP A 102 -16.77 11.62 -10.45
N ILE A 103 -16.31 10.80 -9.49
CA ILE A 103 -16.49 11.07 -8.05
C ILE A 103 -15.81 12.40 -7.65
N LYS A 104 -14.65 12.72 -8.25
CA LYS A 104 -13.97 14.00 -7.98
C LYS A 104 -14.75 15.20 -8.52
N GLN A 105 -15.48 15.05 -9.63
CA GLN A 105 -16.32 16.13 -10.16
C GLN A 105 -17.46 16.47 -9.20
N ASP A 106 -18.08 15.49 -8.57
CA ASP A 106 -19.16 15.68 -7.60
C ASP A 106 -18.72 16.41 -6.32
N THR A 107 -17.44 16.31 -5.95
CA THR A 107 -16.88 17.03 -4.79
C THR A 107 -16.44 18.46 -5.10
N LYS A 108 -16.44 18.89 -6.37
CA LYS A 108 -16.17 20.30 -6.69
C LYS A 108 -17.42 21.11 -6.33
N PRO A 109 -17.29 22.24 -5.60
CA PRO A 109 -18.43 23.10 -5.37
C PRO A 109 -19.02 23.48 -6.73
N SER A 110 -20.31 23.20 -6.91
CA SER A 110 -21.09 23.75 -8.02
C SER A 110 -20.97 25.26 -7.90
N ASN A 111 -20.17 25.85 -8.79
CA ASN A 111 -19.91 27.27 -8.81
C ASN A 111 -21.25 27.96 -9.11
N LYS A 112 -21.91 28.43 -8.04
CA LYS A 112 -23.02 29.37 -8.09
C LYS A 112 -22.53 30.69 -7.51
#